data_AF-A0AAD7A9Q2-F1
#
_entry.id   AF-A0AAD7A9Q2-F1
#
_cell.length_a   1.000
_cell.length_b   1.000
_cell.length_c   1.000
_cell.angle_alpha   90.00
_cell.angle_beta   90.00
_cell.angle_gamma   90.00
#
_symmetry.space_group_name_H-M   'P 1'
#
loop_
_entity.id
_entity.type
_entity.pdbx_description
1 polymer ?
#
loop_
_entity_poly.entity_id
_entity_poly.type
_entity_poly.pdbx_seq_one_letter_code
_entity_poly.pdbx_strand_id
1 'polypeptide(L)'
;MVILQACWGTSTFSPPWDSLRTRLYLAGQLLQSLTYMHMKGVAHGDAHPDNFSLFDFQLAFIDFENSIRVPAGSLQALAPVGEIRPPEPFGAPELVSTLHVDFFAADVFSAGQVLLFELQAAGTGRQTFVPSYFGLLTKMTAPTPMQHPSAAKALRELEDIIGDCL
;
A
#
# COMPACT_ATOMS: atom_id res chain seq x y z
N MET A 1 21.84 -5.91 8.24
CA MET A 1 20.95 -7.08 8.05
C MET A 1 19.61 -6.63 8.61
N VAL A 2 18.48 -6.77 7.91
CA VAL A 2 17.22 -6.73 8.68
C VAL A 2 17.26 -8.02 9.49
N ILE A 3 17.89 -7.96 10.66
CA ILE A 3 17.72 -9.02 11.64
C ILE A 3 16.37 -8.68 12.25
N LEU A 4 15.31 -9.31 11.77
CA LEU A 4 14.05 -9.29 12.50
C LEU A 4 14.34 -9.94 13.85
N GLN A 5 14.46 -9.14 14.89
CA GLN A 5 14.49 -9.63 16.26
C GLN A 5 13.19 -9.12 16.89
N ALA A 6 12.26 -10.04 17.16
CA ALA A 6 11.03 -9.70 17.87
C ALA A 6 11.41 -9.17 19.26
N CYS A 7 11.42 -7.84 19.42
CA CYS A 7 11.59 -7.22 20.73
C CYS A 7 10.20 -6.97 21.32
N TRP A 8 10.02 -7.59 22.49
CA TRP A 8 8.83 -7.64 23.31
C TRP A 8 8.26 -6.24 23.59
N GLY A 9 6.95 -6.08 23.35
CA GLY A 9 6.17 -4.87 23.64
C GLY A 9 4.71 -5.26 23.79
N THR A 10 4.09 -4.84 24.88
CA THR A 10 2.83 -5.36 25.43
C THR A 10 1.61 -5.11 24.55
N SER A 11 1.40 -5.94 23.53
CA SER A 11 0.06 -6.16 22.96
C SER A 11 0.06 -7.42 22.08
N THR A 12 -0.19 -8.55 22.73
CA THR A 12 -0.57 -9.80 22.10
C THR A 12 -1.93 -9.63 21.44
N PHE A 13 -1.99 -9.50 20.11
CA PHE A 13 -3.23 -9.80 19.42
C PHE A 13 -3.30 -11.32 19.29
N SER A 14 -3.99 -11.97 20.22
CA SER A 14 -4.44 -13.35 19.99
C SER A 14 -5.33 -13.32 18.74
N PRO A 15 -5.08 -14.14 17.71
CA PRO A 15 -5.90 -14.15 16.51
C PRO A 15 -7.39 -14.31 16.88
N PRO A 16 -8.30 -13.50 16.32
CA PRO A 16 -9.72 -13.72 16.51
C PRO A 16 -10.10 -15.08 15.92
N TRP A 17 -10.86 -15.82 16.71
CA TRP A 17 -11.16 -17.23 16.50
C TRP A 17 -12.51 -17.46 15.81
N ASP A 18 -12.67 -17.06 14.56
CA ASP A 18 -14.00 -17.02 13.93
C ASP A 18 -14.30 -18.20 12.99
N SER A 19 -13.33 -19.09 12.67
CA SER A 19 -13.67 -20.40 12.08
C SER A 19 -12.67 -21.53 12.38
N LEU A 20 -13.17 -22.78 12.44
CA LEU A 20 -12.34 -23.99 12.51
C LEU A 20 -11.33 -24.07 11.36
N ARG A 21 -11.69 -23.56 10.18
CA ARG A 21 -10.82 -23.52 9.00
C ARG A 21 -9.61 -22.61 9.22
N THR A 22 -9.83 -21.40 9.73
CA THR A 22 -8.75 -20.44 10.06
C THR A 22 -7.78 -21.03 11.09
N ARG A 23 -8.32 -21.73 12.10
CA ARG A 23 -7.53 -22.42 13.13
C ARG A 23 -6.61 -23.50 12.55
N LEU A 24 -7.14 -24.36 11.68
CA LEU A 24 -6.36 -25.42 11.04
C LEU A 24 -5.31 -24.85 10.08
N TYR A 25 -5.62 -23.76 9.37
CA TYR A 25 -4.70 -23.08 8.47
C TYR A 25 -3.49 -22.49 9.21
N LEU A 26 -3.72 -21.73 10.29
CA LEU A 26 -2.64 -21.16 11.11
C LEU A 26 -1.81 -22.24 11.82
N ALA A 27 -2.45 -23.31 12.31
CA ALA A 27 -1.75 -24.46 12.87
C ALA A 27 -0.83 -25.14 11.83
N GLY A 28 -1.28 -25.27 10.58
CA GLY A 28 -0.47 -25.78 9.48
C GLY A 28 0.77 -24.92 9.22
N GLN A 29 0.62 -23.60 9.14
CA GLN A 29 1.73 -22.67 8.92
C GLN A 29 2.79 -22.75 10.02
N LEU A 30 2.35 -22.82 11.28
CA LEU A 30 3.24 -22.95 12.44
C LEU A 30 4.01 -24.27 12.42
N LEU A 31 3.34 -25.40 12.14
CA LEU A 31 3.99 -26.72 12.12
C LEU A 31 4.96 -26.86 10.94
N GLN A 32 4.67 -26.22 9.81
CA GLN A 32 5.56 -26.21 8.66
C GLN A 32 6.86 -25.45 8.96
N SER A 33 6.77 -24.28 9.63
CA SER A 33 7.96 -23.51 10.01
C SER A 33 8.83 -24.26 11.01
N LEU A 34 8.23 -24.95 11.99
CA LEU A 34 8.95 -25.84 12.92
C LEU A 34 9.65 -27.00 12.20
N THR A 35 8.97 -27.67 11.27
CA THR A 35 9.56 -28.79 10.51
C THR A 35 10.80 -28.33 9.73
N TYR A 36 10.72 -27.16 9.11
CA TYR A 36 11.85 -26.57 8.40
C TYR A 36 13.04 -26.28 9.31
N MET A 37 12.81 -25.62 10.45
CA MET A 37 13.87 -25.34 11.43
C MET A 37 14.55 -26.64 11.88
N HIS A 38 13.77 -27.66 12.23
CA HIS A 38 14.30 -28.94 12.69
C HIS A 38 15.11 -29.67 11.63
N MET A 39 14.68 -29.68 10.36
CA MET A 39 15.45 -30.26 9.26
C MET A 39 16.82 -29.56 9.09
N LYS A 40 16.92 -28.28 9.44
CA LYS A 40 18.18 -27.53 9.46
C LYS A 40 18.99 -27.72 10.74
N GLY A 41 18.58 -28.63 11.62
CA GLY A 41 19.22 -28.87 12.90
C GLY A 41 19.01 -27.75 13.92
N VAL A 42 18.04 -26.85 13.67
CA VAL A 42 17.72 -25.72 14.53
C VAL A 42 16.44 -26.03 15.29
N ALA A 43 16.52 -26.07 16.62
CA ALA A 43 15.33 -26.05 17.47
C ALA A 43 15.04 -24.61 17.88
N HIS A 44 13.77 -24.18 17.80
CA HIS A 44 13.40 -22.84 18.26
C HIS A 44 13.59 -22.69 19.78
N GLY A 45 13.23 -23.73 20.55
CA GLY A 45 13.47 -23.80 22.00
C GLY A 45 12.55 -22.94 22.88
N ASP A 46 11.69 -22.11 22.29
CA ASP A 46 10.84 -21.14 23.01
C ASP A 46 9.53 -20.85 22.25
N ALA A 47 8.89 -21.91 21.76
CA ALA A 47 7.66 -21.82 20.99
C ALA A 47 6.45 -21.63 21.92
N HIS A 48 5.99 -20.38 22.05
CA HIS A 48 4.76 -20.01 22.75
C HIS A 48 4.06 -18.86 22.02
N PRO A 49 2.77 -18.59 22.30
CA PRO A 49 1.98 -17.60 21.57
C PRO A 49 2.61 -16.21 21.43
N ASP A 50 3.37 -15.75 22.43
CA ASP A 50 3.96 -14.39 22.40
C ASP A 50 5.15 -14.28 21.45
N ASN A 51 5.71 -15.40 21.00
CA ASN A 51 6.75 -15.45 19.98
C ASN A 51 6.19 -15.74 18.57
N PHE A 52 4.86 -15.69 18.39
CA PHE A 52 4.23 -15.75 17.08
C PHE A 52 3.55 -14.42 16.78
N SER A 53 3.84 -13.85 15.61
CA SER A 53 3.21 -12.60 15.16
C SER A 53 2.46 -12.82 13.86
N LEU A 54 1.23 -12.35 13.84
CA LEU A 54 0.40 -12.19 12.66
C LEU A 54 0.46 -10.70 12.33
N PHE A 55 0.88 -10.34 11.12
CA PHE A 55 0.99 -8.94 10.75
C PHE A 55 -0.13 -8.56 9.79
N ASP A 56 -0.83 -7.48 10.15
CA ASP A 56 -1.79 -6.74 9.34
C ASP A 56 -1.23 -5.32 9.16
N PHE A 57 -0.77 -4.97 7.96
CA PHE A 57 -0.03 -3.73 7.74
C PHE A 57 -0.96 -2.57 7.38
N GLN A 58 -0.74 -1.41 8.00
CA GLN A 58 -1.42 -0.14 7.66
C GLN A 58 -0.43 0.88 7.09
N LEU A 59 -0.89 1.65 6.10
CA LEU A 59 -0.14 2.72 5.43
C LEU A 59 -0.58 4.10 5.98
N ALA A 60 0.36 5.04 6.13
CA ALA A 60 0.08 6.42 6.50
C ALA A 60 0.89 7.41 5.65
N PHE A 61 0.27 8.53 5.26
CA PHE A 61 0.99 9.67 4.68
C PHE A 61 1.78 10.41 5.77
N ILE A 62 3.02 10.75 5.46
CA ILE A 62 3.93 11.53 6.32
C ILE A 62 4.53 12.68 5.50
N ASP A 63 5.23 13.59 6.17
CA ASP A 63 5.92 14.73 5.55
C ASP A 63 5.00 15.70 4.79
N PHE A 64 4.35 16.59 5.54
CA PHE A 64 3.37 17.55 5.02
C PHE A 64 3.97 18.93 4.72
N GLU A 65 5.30 19.09 4.65
CA GLU A 65 5.95 20.41 4.51
C GLU A 65 5.50 21.16 3.24
N ASN A 66 5.18 20.42 2.18
CA ASN A 66 4.69 20.96 0.90
C ASN A 66 3.16 20.92 0.76
N SER A 67 2.43 20.54 1.81
CA SER A 67 0.98 20.45 1.75
C SER A 67 0.33 21.83 1.70
N ILE A 68 -0.66 21.96 0.82
CA ILE A 68 -1.49 23.16 0.75
C ILE A 68 -2.82 22.93 1.48
N ARG A 69 -3.30 23.96 2.17
CA ARG A 69 -4.61 23.92 2.80
C ARG A 69 -5.66 24.51 1.87
N VAL A 70 -6.58 23.68 1.41
CA VAL A 70 -7.69 24.07 0.54
C VAL A 70 -8.94 24.35 1.39
N PRO A 71 -9.72 25.42 1.12
CA PRO A 71 -11.00 25.64 1.80
C PRO A 71 -11.95 24.46 1.67
N ALA A 72 -12.75 24.22 2.72
CA ALA A 72 -13.76 23.17 2.71
C ALA A 72 -14.81 23.42 1.60
N GLY A 73 -15.17 22.37 0.87
CA GLY A 73 -16.12 22.46 -0.25
C GLY A 73 -15.50 22.82 -1.60
N SER A 74 -14.21 23.12 -1.66
CA SER A 74 -13.50 23.27 -2.94
C SER A 74 -13.46 21.94 -3.70
N LEU A 75 -13.81 21.99 -4.98
CA LEU A 75 -13.73 20.82 -5.89
C LEU A 75 -12.34 20.61 -6.48
N GLN A 76 -11.47 21.63 -6.40
CA GLN A 76 -10.12 21.64 -6.94
C GLN A 76 -9.18 22.38 -5.99
N ALA A 77 -7.92 21.99 -6.00
CA ALA A 77 -6.84 22.55 -5.19
C ALA A 77 -5.91 23.41 -6.06
N LEU A 78 -6.47 24.42 -6.75
CA LEU A 78 -5.70 25.29 -7.63
C LEU A 78 -4.76 26.20 -6.84
N ALA A 79 -3.45 25.99 -6.98
CA ALA A 79 -2.42 26.82 -6.35
C ALA A 79 -1.20 26.98 -7.29
N PRO A 80 -0.37 28.02 -7.11
CA PRO A 80 0.86 28.16 -7.86
C PRO A 80 1.84 27.03 -7.53
N VAL A 81 2.61 26.60 -8.53
CA VAL A 81 3.64 25.56 -8.33
C VAL A 81 4.79 26.11 -7.49
N GLY A 82 5.14 25.41 -6.40
CA GLY A 82 6.30 25.71 -5.56
C GLY A 82 7.63 25.27 -6.16
N GLU A 83 8.74 25.63 -5.50
CA GLU A 83 10.09 25.23 -5.92
C GLU A 83 10.38 23.74 -5.65
N ILE A 84 9.79 23.17 -4.58
CA ILE A 84 9.95 21.77 -4.20
C ILE A 84 8.86 20.94 -4.89
N ARG A 85 9.26 19.81 -5.49
CA ARG A 85 8.40 18.91 -6.25
C ARG A 85 8.68 17.47 -5.83
N PRO A 86 7.71 16.54 -6.01
CA PRO A 86 7.99 15.12 -5.83
C PRO A 86 9.16 14.67 -6.72
N PRO A 87 9.99 13.72 -6.26
CA PRO A 87 11.10 13.21 -7.06
C PRO A 87 10.60 12.49 -8.31
N GLU A 88 11.39 12.49 -9.38
CA GLU A 88 11.10 11.65 -10.55
C GLU A 88 11.13 10.16 -10.17
N PRO A 89 10.25 9.30 -10.73
CA PRO A 89 9.22 9.59 -11.73
C PRO A 89 7.84 9.92 -11.14
N PHE A 90 7.75 10.22 -9.84
CA PHE A 90 6.47 10.30 -9.11
C PHE A 90 5.72 11.61 -9.33
N GLY A 91 6.42 12.70 -9.63
CA GLY A 91 5.79 14.00 -9.85
C GLY A 91 4.89 14.04 -11.10
N ALA A 92 3.72 14.66 -10.96
CA ALA A 92 2.79 14.88 -12.05
C ALA A 92 3.36 15.86 -13.11
N PRO A 93 3.17 15.62 -14.42
CA PRO A 93 3.80 16.41 -15.49
C PRO A 93 3.38 17.90 -15.51
N GLU A 94 2.19 18.21 -15.02
CA GLU A 94 1.66 19.56 -14.89
C GLU A 94 2.44 20.41 -13.87
N LEU A 95 3.11 19.78 -12.89
CA LEU A 95 3.97 20.46 -11.91
C LEU A 95 5.22 21.08 -12.56
N VAL A 96 5.55 20.72 -13.80
CA VAL A 96 6.69 21.29 -14.53
C VAL A 96 6.26 22.26 -15.62
N SER A 97 5.05 22.07 -16.16
CA SER A 97 4.60 22.72 -17.39
C SER A 97 3.58 23.83 -17.19
N THR A 98 3.02 23.99 -15.99
CA THR A 98 1.96 24.96 -15.71
C THR A 98 2.26 25.84 -14.50
N LEU A 99 1.73 27.07 -14.50
CA LEU A 99 1.93 28.02 -13.41
C LEU A 99 1.01 27.73 -12.22
N HIS A 100 -0.21 27.26 -12.49
CA HIS A 100 -1.20 26.88 -11.48
C HIS A 100 -1.64 25.44 -11.74
N VAL A 101 -1.59 24.62 -10.69
CA VAL A 101 -1.89 23.19 -10.75
C VAL A 101 -3.03 22.88 -9.79
N ASP A 102 -3.89 21.95 -10.19
CA ASP A 102 -4.80 21.29 -9.26
C ASP A 102 -4.04 20.21 -8.49
N PHE A 103 -3.65 20.52 -7.25
CA PHE A 103 -2.87 19.60 -6.43
C PHE A 103 -3.62 18.31 -6.09
N PHE A 104 -4.95 18.30 -6.11
CA PHE A 104 -5.72 17.05 -5.93
C PHE A 104 -5.48 16.08 -7.10
N ALA A 105 -5.40 16.59 -8.33
CA ALA A 105 -5.10 15.76 -9.49
C ALA A 105 -3.63 15.30 -9.48
N ALA A 106 -2.70 16.18 -9.10
CA ALA A 106 -1.28 15.86 -9.02
C ALA A 106 -0.96 14.81 -7.94
N ASP A 107 -1.65 14.84 -6.80
CA ASP A 107 -1.52 13.82 -5.74
C ASP A 107 -2.03 12.46 -6.21
N VAL A 108 -3.14 12.41 -6.97
CA VAL A 108 -3.64 11.16 -7.55
C VAL A 108 -2.64 10.56 -8.53
N PHE A 109 -2.02 11.39 -9.38
CA PHE A 109 -0.96 10.94 -10.26
C PHE A 109 0.22 10.36 -9.47
N SER A 110 0.68 11.09 -8.46
CA SER A 110 1.83 10.69 -7.63
C SER A 110 1.55 9.37 -6.90
N ALA A 111 0.36 9.22 -6.32
CA ALA A 111 -0.08 7.96 -5.72
C ALA A 111 -0.15 6.82 -6.75
N GLY A 112 -0.67 7.09 -7.94
CA GLY A 112 -0.71 6.12 -9.05
C GLY A 112 0.69 5.64 -9.45
N GLN A 113 1.67 6.56 -9.54
CA GLN A 113 3.06 6.23 -9.83
C GLN A 113 3.72 5.41 -8.71
N VAL A 114 3.44 5.73 -7.44
CA VAL A 114 3.90 4.91 -6.30
C VAL A 114 3.31 3.50 -6.39
N LEU A 115 2.02 3.36 -6.65
CA LEU A 115 1.37 2.06 -6.78
C LEU A 115 1.87 1.26 -8.00
N LEU A 116 2.15 1.93 -9.13
CA LEU A 116 2.79 1.30 -10.29
C LEU A 116 4.21 0.85 -9.98
N PHE A 117 4.99 1.67 -9.28
CA PHE A 117 6.35 1.35 -8.85
C PHE A 117 6.34 0.12 -7.93
N GLU A 118 5.47 0.09 -6.92
CA GLU A 118 5.30 -1.07 -6.03
C GLU A 118 4.84 -2.31 -6.80
N LEU A 119 3.89 -2.18 -7.72
CA LEU A 119 3.42 -3.29 -8.58
C LEU A 119 4.55 -3.85 -9.46
N GLN A 120 5.42 -2.99 -10.00
CA GLN A 120 6.60 -3.39 -10.77
C GLN A 120 7.67 -4.03 -9.89
N ALA A 121 7.93 -3.47 -8.71
CA ALA A 121 8.93 -3.94 -7.76
C ALA A 121 8.57 -5.30 -7.14
N ALA A 122 7.28 -5.56 -6.95
CA ALA A 122 6.81 -6.83 -6.39
C ALA A 122 7.15 -8.06 -7.27
N GLY A 123 7.43 -7.85 -8.57
CA GLY A 123 8.00 -8.87 -9.46
C GLY A 123 7.08 -10.06 -9.76
N THR A 124 7.40 -10.80 -10.83
CA THR A 124 6.62 -11.89 -11.46
C THR A 124 6.40 -13.15 -10.58
N GLY A 125 6.70 -13.10 -9.29
CA GLY A 125 6.60 -14.21 -8.34
C GLY A 125 5.18 -14.40 -7.81
N ARG A 126 4.26 -14.86 -8.67
CA ARG A 126 2.87 -15.26 -8.33
C ARG A 126 1.84 -14.15 -8.10
N GLN A 127 2.06 -12.92 -8.55
CA GLN A 127 0.96 -11.95 -8.58
C GLN A 127 0.03 -12.21 -9.76
N THR A 128 -1.25 -12.42 -9.47
CA THR A 128 -2.32 -12.40 -10.46
C THR A 128 -2.33 -11.02 -11.09
N PHE A 129 -1.99 -10.91 -12.38
CA PHE A 129 -2.22 -9.67 -13.10
C PHE A 129 -3.72 -9.41 -13.11
N VAL A 130 -4.15 -8.31 -12.49
CA VAL A 130 -5.55 -7.88 -12.47
C VAL A 130 -5.68 -6.73 -13.48
N PRO A 131 -6.21 -6.98 -14.70
CA PRO A 131 -6.24 -5.96 -15.76
C PRO A 131 -7.02 -4.70 -15.37
N SER A 132 -8.06 -4.86 -14.55
CA SER A 132 -8.85 -3.74 -14.03
C SER A 132 -8.05 -2.87 -13.07
N TYR A 133 -7.21 -3.46 -12.21
CA TYR A 133 -6.30 -2.71 -11.34
C TYR A 133 -5.25 -1.94 -12.15
N PHE A 134 -4.61 -2.58 -13.13
CA PHE A 134 -3.71 -1.88 -14.04
C PHE A 134 -4.41 -0.77 -14.84
N GLY A 135 -5.66 -1.01 -15.24
CA GLY A 135 -6.52 -0.01 -15.90
C GLY A 135 -6.79 1.20 -15.00
N LEU A 136 -7.09 0.99 -13.71
CA LEU A 136 -7.23 2.07 -12.73
C LEU A 136 -5.94 2.87 -12.59
N LEU A 137 -4.79 2.20 -12.41
CA LEU A 137 -3.50 2.87 -12.29
C LEU A 137 -3.17 3.69 -13.54
N THR A 138 -3.47 3.18 -14.74
CA THR A 138 -3.31 3.91 -16.01
C THR A 138 -4.14 5.18 -16.06
N LYS A 139 -5.36 5.18 -15.48
CA LYS A 139 -6.19 6.40 -15.39
C LYS A 139 -5.64 7.39 -14.37
N MET A 140 -5.13 6.91 -13.24
CA MET A 140 -4.51 7.74 -12.21
C MET A 140 -3.26 8.45 -12.74
N THR A 141 -2.48 7.77 -13.59
CA THR A 141 -1.23 8.29 -14.17
C THR A 141 -1.39 8.79 -15.61
N ALA A 142 -2.59 9.23 -16.00
CA ALA A 142 -2.80 9.76 -17.34
C ALA A 142 -1.98 11.06 -17.54
N PRO A 143 -1.51 11.40 -18.76
CA PRO A 143 -0.73 12.63 -18.96
C PRO A 143 -1.52 13.93 -18.78
N THR A 144 -2.87 13.86 -18.74
CA THR A 144 -3.74 15.03 -18.66
C THR A 144 -4.49 15.03 -17.33
N PRO A 145 -4.35 16.08 -16.50
CA PRO A 145 -4.91 16.10 -15.14
C PRO A 145 -6.43 15.90 -15.08
N MET A 146 -7.16 16.45 -16.05
CA MET A 146 -8.62 16.30 -16.13
C MET A 146 -9.09 14.86 -16.37
N GLN A 147 -8.19 13.96 -16.78
CA GLN A 147 -8.48 12.54 -16.97
C GLN A 147 -8.28 11.73 -15.68
N HIS A 148 -7.63 12.30 -14.66
CA HIS A 148 -7.42 11.62 -13.39
C HIS A 148 -8.78 11.43 -12.70
N PRO A 149 -9.08 10.25 -12.14
CA PRO A 149 -10.17 10.12 -11.19
C PRO A 149 -9.86 10.98 -9.95
N SER A 150 -10.88 11.47 -9.23
CA SER A 150 -10.63 11.94 -7.87
C SER A 150 -10.19 10.77 -6.99
N ALA A 151 -9.45 11.04 -5.90
CA ALA A 151 -9.05 10.00 -4.95
C ALA A 151 -10.25 9.16 -4.46
N ALA A 152 -11.39 9.81 -4.17
CA ALA A 152 -12.62 9.12 -3.77
C ALA A 152 -13.26 8.27 -4.88
N LYS A 153 -13.06 8.62 -6.16
CA LYS A 153 -13.51 7.80 -7.29
C LYS A 153 -12.56 6.62 -7.52
N ALA A 154 -11.24 6.86 -7.41
CA ALA A 154 -10.23 5.82 -7.51
C ALA A 154 -10.39 4.77 -6.39
N LEU A 155 -10.65 5.20 -5.16
CA LEU A 155 -10.92 4.30 -4.04
C LEU A 155 -12.15 3.41 -4.30
N ARG A 156 -13.27 3.99 -4.71
CA ARG A 156 -14.47 3.21 -5.04
C ARG A 156 -14.23 2.20 -6.16
N GLU A 157 -13.54 2.60 -7.22
CA GLU A 157 -13.18 1.68 -8.30
C GLU A 157 -12.25 0.56 -7.80
N LEU A 158 -11.31 0.86 -6.90
CA LEU A 158 -10.46 -0.15 -6.27
C LEU A 158 -11.27 -1.12 -5.39
N GLU A 159 -12.22 -0.61 -4.60
CA GLU A 159 -13.12 -1.42 -3.77
C GLU A 159 -13.95 -2.39 -4.64
N ASP A 160 -14.47 -1.92 -5.77
CA ASP A 160 -15.18 -2.75 -6.75
C ASP A 160 -14.27 -3.84 -7.32
N ILE A 161 -13.04 -3.49 -7.70
CA ILE A 161 -12.04 -4.45 -8.21
C ILE A 161 -11.70 -5.52 -7.16
N ILE A 162 -11.56 -5.13 -5.89
CA ILE A 162 -11.31 -6.06 -4.78
C ILE A 162 -12.51 -6.98 -4.59
N GLY A 163 -13.73 -6.44 -4.61
CA GLY A 163 -14.97 -7.22 -4.49
C GLY A 163 -15.17 -8.23 -5.61
N ASP A 164 -14.72 -7.93 -6.83
CA ASP A 164 -14.76 -8.86 -7.97
C ASP A 164 -13.68 -9.96 -7.89
N CYS A 165 -12.62 -9.77 -7.09
CA CYS A 165 -11.48 -10.69 -6.99
C CYS A 165 -11.52 -11.63 -5.77
N LEU A 166 -12.34 -11.35 -4.75
CA LEU A 166 -12.46 -12.10 -3.49
C LEU A 166 -13.79 -12.86 -3.39
#